data_AF-A0A6J1KJN3-F1
#
_entry.id   AF-A0A6J1KJN3-F1
#
_cell.length_a   1.000
_cell.length_b   1.000
_cell.length_c   1.000
_cell.angle_alpha   90.00
_cell.angle_beta   90.00
_cell.angle_gamma   90.00
#
_symmetry.space_group_name_H-M   'P 1'
#
loop_
_entity.id
_entity.type
_entity.pdbx_description
1 polymer ?
#
loop_
_entity_poly.entity_id
_entity_poly.type
_entity_poly.pdbx_seq_one_letter_code
_entity_poly.pdbx_strand_id
1 'polypeptide(L)'
;MAVEIRLSRTNRIYRPSEHLQGQIIVNSRSSISHYGISLLLNGSVNLQVRGGSAGVIESVYGVIKPISIVNRSIEVRPSGKLPSGTTEIPFSVILRQPDENLGKFYETFHGTDINIQYLVTVGISRGYLHKSLSATIEFIVESDTADFLERPLSSEMVIFYITQDTQRHPLLPELKSGGFRVTGKMATLCSLSDPITGELTVEASAVPISSIDIHLCRVESVILGERIITETSVIQTTQIADGDVCRNIALPIYAILPRLLTCPTVFAGAIEGTSQD
;
A
#
# COMPACT_ATOMS: atom_id res chain seq x y z
N MET A 1 19.72 24.36 17.08
CA MET A 1 19.56 23.09 17.81
C MET A 1 18.73 22.21 16.91
N ALA A 2 19.25 21.05 16.54
CA ALA A 2 18.61 20.16 15.60
C ALA A 2 18.58 18.75 16.18
N VAL A 3 17.49 18.04 15.91
CA VAL A 3 17.35 16.62 16.20
C VAL A 3 17.02 15.94 14.89
N GLU A 4 17.66 14.82 14.61
CA GLU A 4 17.49 14.02 13.41
C GLU A 4 17.39 12.54 13.80
N ILE A 5 16.59 11.78 13.06
CA ILE A 5 16.59 10.31 13.13
C ILE A 5 17.28 9.79 11.88
N ARG A 6 18.30 8.95 12.07
CA ARG A 6 18.95 8.20 11.01
C ARG A 6 18.69 6.72 11.20
N LEU A 7 17.86 6.14 10.32
CA LEU A 7 17.63 4.70 10.31
C LEU A 7 18.86 3.95 9.79
N SER A 8 19.11 2.75 10.32
CA SER A 8 20.24 1.92 9.90
C SER A 8 20.12 1.43 8.45
N ARG A 9 18.91 1.31 7.92
CA ARG A 9 18.63 0.90 6.53
C ARG A 9 18.36 2.12 5.66
N THR A 10 19.08 2.24 4.56
CA THR A 10 18.95 3.37 3.61
C THR A 10 17.62 3.33 2.84
N ASN A 11 17.13 2.14 2.48
CA ASN A 11 15.83 1.95 1.85
C ASN A 11 14.66 2.12 2.83
N ARG A 12 14.92 2.13 4.14
CA ARG A 12 13.93 2.24 5.23
C ARG A 12 12.87 1.14 5.22
N ILE A 13 13.13 0.02 4.55
CA ILE A 13 12.21 -1.12 4.47
C ILE A 13 12.48 -2.06 5.65
N TYR A 14 11.42 -2.41 6.36
CA TYR A 14 11.42 -3.32 7.50
C TYR A 14 10.24 -4.28 7.40
N ARG A 15 10.40 -5.47 7.97
CA ARG A 15 9.30 -6.41 8.16
C ARG A 15 8.80 -6.38 9.59
N PRO A 16 7.54 -6.75 9.87
CA PRO A 16 6.98 -6.70 11.22
C PRO A 16 7.77 -7.50 12.26
N SER A 17 8.39 -8.62 11.85
CA SER A 17 9.25 -9.44 12.71
C SER A 17 10.64 -8.84 13.00
N GLU A 18 11.02 -7.75 12.32
CA GLU A 18 12.35 -7.16 12.42
C GLU A 18 12.41 -6.02 13.44
N HIS A 19 13.64 -5.65 13.81
CA HIS A 19 13.91 -4.49 14.63
C HIS A 19 14.03 -3.22 13.78
N LEU A 20 13.31 -2.18 14.17
CA LEU A 20 13.56 -0.82 13.72
C LEU A 20 14.77 -0.26 14.47
N GLN A 21 15.87 -0.11 13.74
CA GLN A 21 17.16 0.31 14.29
C GLN A 21 17.65 1.60 13.65
N GLY A 22 18.35 2.40 14.45
CA GLY A 22 18.94 3.65 13.98
C GLY A 22 19.64 4.42 15.08
N GLN A 23 19.86 5.70 14.81
CA GLN A 23 20.46 6.66 15.72
C GLN A 23 19.63 7.94 15.77
N ILE A 24 19.51 8.49 16.97
CA ILE A 24 19.03 9.86 17.21
C ILE A 24 20.27 10.75 17.26
N ILE A 25 20.32 11.75 16.40
CA ILE A 25 21.44 12.70 16.30
C ILE A 25 20.96 14.03 16.86
N VAL A 26 21.58 14.50 17.94
CA VAL A 26 21.27 15.78 18.57
C VAL A 26 22.45 16.72 18.40
N ASN A 27 22.24 17.82 17.69
CA ASN A 27 23.25 18.87 17.52
C ASN A 27 22.88 20.13 18.31
N SER A 28 23.74 20.50 19.26
CA SER A 28 23.52 21.63 20.15
C SER A 28 24.79 22.45 20.39
N ARG A 29 24.65 23.77 20.41
CA ARG A 29 25.74 24.69 20.74
C ARG A 29 26.06 24.74 22.23
N SER A 30 25.16 24.27 23.07
CA SER A 30 25.28 24.26 24.54
C SER A 30 24.76 22.95 25.11
N SER A 31 25.14 22.62 26.34
CA SER A 31 24.59 21.46 27.03
C SER A 31 23.08 21.61 27.28
N ILE A 32 22.35 20.50 27.27
CA ILE A 32 20.87 20.49 27.32
C ILE A 32 20.40 19.59 28.44
N SER A 33 19.63 20.12 29.38
CA SER A 33 18.88 19.28 30.32
C SER A 33 17.57 18.82 29.69
N HIS A 34 17.26 17.54 29.83
CA HIS A 34 16.04 16.90 29.34
C HIS A 34 15.41 16.01 30.41
N TYR A 35 14.09 15.82 30.35
CA TYR A 35 13.33 14.95 31.25
C TYR A 35 13.12 13.54 30.70
N GLY A 36 13.68 13.26 29.53
CA GLY A 36 13.62 11.96 28.89
C GLY A 36 13.73 12.09 27.38
N ILE A 37 14.18 11.03 26.75
CA ILE A 37 14.21 10.88 25.30
C ILE A 37 13.40 9.64 24.99
N SER A 38 12.32 9.80 24.23
CA SER A 38 11.45 8.70 23.84
C SER A 38 11.28 8.61 22.33
N LEU A 39 10.96 7.42 21.85
CA LEU A 39 10.52 7.15 20.49
C LEU A 39 9.04 6.79 20.52
N LEU A 40 8.24 7.49 19.72
CA LEU A 40 6.85 7.18 19.45
C LEU A 40 6.77 6.46 18.11
N LEU A 41 6.43 5.17 18.16
CA LEU A 41 6.12 4.35 16.99
C LEU A 41 4.62 4.47 16.70
N ASN A 42 4.28 5.06 15.55
CA ASN A 42 2.90 5.25 15.14
C ASN A 42 2.67 4.60 13.76
N GLY A 43 1.71 3.69 13.67
CA GLY A 43 1.23 3.12 12.42
C GLY A 43 -0.26 3.36 12.33
N SER A 44 -0.73 3.88 11.19
CA SER A 44 -2.14 4.22 11.02
C SER A 44 -2.64 3.93 9.60
N VAL A 45 -3.92 3.60 9.52
CA VAL A 45 -4.69 3.58 8.27
C VAL A 45 -5.56 4.82 8.22
N ASN A 46 -5.33 5.65 7.22
CA ASN A 46 -6.12 6.83 6.95
C ASN A 46 -7.05 6.51 5.78
N LEU A 47 -8.33 6.79 5.96
CA LEU A 47 -9.36 6.56 4.95
C LEU A 47 -9.89 7.90 4.50
N GLN A 48 -9.92 8.11 3.19
CA GLN A 48 -10.50 9.27 2.55
C GLN A 48 -11.56 8.78 1.58
N VAL A 49 -12.74 9.40 1.63
CA VAL A 49 -13.82 9.11 0.68
C VAL A 49 -14.10 10.41 -0.05
N ARG A 50 -13.83 10.44 -1.36
CA ARG A 50 -14.15 11.59 -2.19
C ARG A 50 -15.56 11.42 -2.75
N GLY A 51 -16.40 12.44 -2.59
CA GLY A 51 -17.74 12.44 -3.16
C GLY A 51 -17.68 12.52 -4.68
N GLY A 52 -17.87 11.41 -5.37
CA GLY A 52 -17.95 11.33 -6.83
C GLY A 52 -18.60 10.03 -7.28
N SER A 53 -19.35 10.07 -8.37
CA SER A 53 -20.05 8.94 -9.02
C SER A 53 -21.36 8.43 -8.39
N ALA A 54 -21.51 8.41 -7.06
CA ALA A 54 -22.65 7.76 -6.40
C ALA A 54 -23.81 8.70 -5.93
N GLY A 55 -23.83 9.97 -6.34
CA GLY A 55 -24.94 10.89 -6.01
C GLY A 55 -25.14 11.13 -4.52
N VAL A 56 -24.08 11.06 -3.71
CA VAL A 56 -24.14 11.27 -2.26
C VAL A 56 -24.02 12.76 -1.95
N ILE A 57 -25.00 13.24 -1.18
CA ILE A 57 -25.13 14.60 -0.65
C ILE A 57 -23.85 15.03 0.08
N GLU A 58 -23.46 16.29 -0.15
CA GLU A 58 -22.26 17.01 0.32
C GLU A 58 -22.06 17.09 1.86
N SER A 59 -22.84 16.39 2.68
CA SER A 59 -22.88 16.60 4.14
C SER A 59 -22.06 15.62 4.98
N VAL A 60 -21.33 14.67 4.37
CA VAL A 60 -20.46 13.72 5.08
C VAL A 60 -19.02 13.78 4.56
N TYR A 61 -18.50 14.98 4.30
CA TYR A 61 -17.05 15.21 4.27
C TYR A 61 -16.50 15.12 5.70
N GLY A 62 -16.63 13.95 6.31
CA GLY A 62 -16.05 13.65 7.60
C GLY A 62 -14.64 13.13 7.39
N VAL A 63 -13.65 13.80 7.97
CA VAL A 63 -12.33 13.21 8.19
C VAL A 63 -12.57 11.92 8.99
N ILE A 64 -12.46 10.76 8.34
CA ILE A 64 -12.57 9.47 9.03
C ILE A 64 -11.39 9.41 9.98
N LYS A 65 -11.66 9.18 11.28
CA LYS A 65 -10.59 9.10 12.28
C LYS A 65 -9.61 8.00 11.85
N PRO A 66 -8.30 8.29 11.77
CA PRO A 66 -7.32 7.28 11.41
C PRO A 66 -7.40 6.07 12.33
N ILE A 67 -7.36 4.88 11.76
CA ILE A 67 -7.37 3.62 12.49
C ILE A 67 -5.93 3.35 12.91
N SER A 68 -5.68 3.30 14.22
CA SER A 68 -4.35 3.04 14.76
C SER A 68 -4.02 1.56 14.65
N ILE A 69 -2.94 1.22 13.94
CA ILE A 69 -2.35 -0.13 13.89
C ILE A 69 -1.42 -0.32 15.08
N VAL A 70 -0.56 0.67 15.33
CA VAL A 70 0.38 0.67 16.46
C VAL A 70 0.55 2.10 16.97
N ASN A 71 0.55 2.26 18.28
CA ASN A 71 0.85 3.52 18.93
C ASN A 71 1.63 3.23 20.22
N ARG A 72 2.95 3.11 20.13
CA ARG A 72 3.82 2.68 21.23
C ARG A 72 4.87 3.74 21.52
N SER A 73 4.96 4.16 22.77
CA SER A 73 6.05 5.02 23.26
C SER A 73 7.12 4.18 23.95
N ILE A 74 8.37 4.31 23.51
CA ILE A 74 9.53 3.62 24.09
C ILE A 74 10.50 4.66 24.64
N GLU A 75 10.84 4.55 25.92
CA GLU A 75 11.89 5.37 26.50
C GLU A 75 13.28 4.88 26.02
N VAL A 76 14.04 5.79 25.40
CA VAL A 76 15.41 5.51 24.93
C VAL A 76 16.44 5.93 25.97
N ARG A 77 16.21 7.07 26.64
CA ARG A 77 17.04 7.53 27.75
C ARG A 77 16.20 8.23 28.83
N PRO A 78 16.50 8.01 30.12
CA PRO A 78 15.88 8.73 31.21
C PRO A 78 16.29 10.20 31.23
N SER A 79 15.71 10.96 32.16
CA SER A 79 16.09 12.35 32.41
C SER A 79 17.60 12.51 32.62
N GLY A 80 18.17 13.58 32.09
CA GLY A 80 19.61 13.75 32.08
C GLY A 80 20.05 15.02 31.39
N LYS A 81 21.34 15.05 31.03
CA LYS A 81 21.99 16.18 30.37
C LYS A 81 22.78 15.70 29.16
N LEU A 82 22.54 16.32 28.01
CA LEU A 82 23.34 16.13 26.79
C LEU A 82 24.46 17.18 26.75
N PRO A 83 25.69 16.82 26.35
CA PRO A 83 26.79 17.77 26.21
C PRO A 83 26.57 18.75 25.04
N SER A 84 27.39 19.80 24.97
CA SER A 84 27.49 20.63 23.76
C SER A 84 28.19 19.84 22.64
N GLY A 85 27.80 20.10 21.40
CA GLY A 85 28.29 19.40 20.20
C GLY A 85 27.23 18.46 19.64
N THR A 86 27.71 17.40 18.99
CA THR A 86 26.87 16.34 18.42
C THR A 86 26.84 15.16 19.39
N THR A 87 25.65 14.73 19.77
CA THR A 87 25.42 13.49 20.51
C THR A 87 24.66 12.52 19.64
N GLU A 88 25.17 11.29 19.54
CA GLU A 88 24.51 10.19 18.83
C GLU A 88 23.99 9.18 19.85
N ILE A 89 22.72 8.81 19.75
CA ILE A 89 22.05 7.90 20.67
C ILE A 89 21.46 6.75 19.85
N PRO A 90 22.05 5.53 19.92
CA PRO A 90 21.51 4.40 19.19
C PRO A 90 20.19 3.93 19.79
N PHE A 91 19.32 3.37 18.94
CA PHE A 91 18.08 2.72 19.36
C PHE A 91 17.81 1.45 18.56
N SER A 92 17.04 0.54 19.15
CA SER A 92 16.55 -0.70 18.54
C SER A 92 15.20 -1.01 19.14
N VAL A 93 14.16 -1.06 18.30
CA VAL A 93 12.77 -1.29 18.73
C VAL A 93 12.20 -2.47 17.96
N ILE A 94 11.64 -3.44 18.67
CA ILE A 94 10.90 -4.56 18.06
C ILE A 94 9.55 -4.02 17.57
N LEU A 95 9.24 -4.21 16.28
CA LEU A 95 7.98 -3.73 15.70
C LEU A 95 6.78 -4.54 16.23
N ARG A 96 6.77 -5.85 16.00
CA ARG A 96 5.76 -6.79 16.51
C ARG A 96 6.32 -7.62 17.67
N GLN A 97 5.75 -7.51 18.88
CA GLN A 97 6.12 -8.40 19.97
C GLN A 97 5.37 -9.74 19.82
N PRO A 98 6.00 -10.90 20.13
CA PRO A 98 5.36 -12.21 19.99
C PRO A 98 4.11 -12.42 20.87
N ASP A 99 4.08 -11.81 22.07
CA ASP A 99 3.02 -12.01 23.07
C ASP A 99 1.94 -10.91 23.03
N GLU A 100 2.13 -9.87 22.22
CA GLU A 100 1.12 -8.85 22.02
C GLU A 100 0.18 -9.31 20.91
N ASN A 101 -1.12 -9.47 21.21
CA ASN A 101 -2.21 -9.48 20.22
C ASN A 101 -2.33 -8.11 19.51
N LEU A 102 -1.21 -7.46 19.17
CA LEU A 102 -1.20 -6.26 18.36
C LEU A 102 -1.69 -6.68 16.97
N GLY A 103 -2.68 -5.95 16.47
CA GLY A 103 -3.29 -6.20 15.17
C GLY A 103 -2.26 -6.39 14.05
N LYS A 104 -2.68 -7.10 13.01
CA LYS A 104 -1.85 -7.37 11.83
C LYS A 104 -1.23 -6.08 11.29
N PHE A 105 0.09 -6.06 11.14
CA PHE A 105 0.77 -5.01 10.37
C PHE A 105 0.44 -5.20 8.90
N TYR A 106 0.06 -4.12 8.24
CA TYR A 106 -0.16 -4.07 6.80
C TYR A 106 1.04 -3.46 6.09
N GLU A 107 1.22 -3.79 4.81
CA GLU A 107 2.22 -3.10 4.02
C GLU A 107 1.93 -1.61 3.94
N THR A 108 2.98 -0.81 3.91
CA THR A 108 2.85 0.63 3.68
C THR A 108 2.26 0.86 2.29
N PHE A 109 1.22 1.68 2.22
CA PHE A 109 0.46 1.91 1.00
C PHE A 109 -0.01 3.36 0.95
N HIS A 110 0.25 4.03 -0.17
CA HIS A 110 -0.16 5.41 -0.40
C HIS A 110 -1.11 5.45 -1.61
N GLY A 111 -2.39 5.17 -1.36
CA GLY A 111 -3.46 5.21 -2.35
C GLY A 111 -4.19 6.55 -2.40
N THR A 112 -5.27 6.57 -3.17
CA THR A 112 -6.13 7.76 -3.30
C THR A 112 -7.11 7.84 -2.13
N ASP A 113 -7.69 6.70 -1.75
CA ASP A 113 -8.73 6.59 -0.73
C ASP A 113 -8.22 5.89 0.53
N ILE A 114 -7.16 5.08 0.41
CA ILE A 114 -6.53 4.37 1.53
C ILE A 114 -5.06 4.77 1.65
N ASN A 115 -4.63 5.17 2.84
CA ASN A 115 -3.24 5.49 3.16
C ASN A 115 -2.78 4.81 4.45
N ILE A 116 -1.94 3.78 4.31
CA ILE A 116 -1.30 3.04 5.39
C ILE A 116 0.11 3.57 5.58
N GLN A 117 0.38 4.18 6.73
CA GLN A 117 1.64 4.88 7.00
C GLN A 117 2.21 4.52 8.37
N TYR A 118 3.53 4.38 8.44
CA TYR A 118 4.26 4.14 9.68
C TYR A 118 5.35 5.19 9.92
N LEU A 119 5.26 5.85 11.08
CA LEU A 119 6.13 6.93 11.50
C LEU A 119 6.84 6.55 12.79
N VAL A 120 8.12 6.88 12.87
CA VAL A 120 8.84 6.92 14.14
C VAL A 120 9.20 8.37 14.46
N THR A 121 8.79 8.81 15.65
CA THR A 121 9.01 10.17 16.13
C THR A 121 9.87 10.14 17.38
N VAL A 122 11.01 10.82 17.38
CA VAL A 122 11.78 11.04 18.60
C VAL A 122 11.25 12.28 19.30
N GLY A 123 10.97 12.18 20.59
CA GLY A 123 10.62 13.30 21.46
C GLY A 123 11.69 13.51 22.53
N ILE A 124 12.21 14.74 22.65
CA ILE A 124 13.09 15.15 23.75
C ILE A 124 12.35 16.18 24.58
N SER A 125 11.81 15.73 25.71
CA SER A 125 11.10 16.57 26.68
C SER A 125 12.08 17.43 27.45
N ARG A 126 11.82 18.74 27.53
CA ARG A 126 12.68 19.72 28.19
C ARG A 126 11.92 20.45 29.31
N GLY A 127 12.65 21.27 30.08
CA GLY A 127 12.10 22.25 31.03
C GLY A 127 10.85 22.95 30.52
N TYR A 128 9.89 23.26 31.41
CA TYR A 128 8.66 24.01 31.08
C TYR A 128 8.90 25.29 30.25
N LEU A 129 10.07 25.93 30.42
CA LEU A 129 10.47 27.15 29.72
C LEU A 129 11.08 26.91 28.33
N HIS A 130 11.25 25.65 27.92
CA HIS A 130 11.91 25.29 26.67
C HIS A 130 11.00 24.42 25.81
N LYS A 131 10.88 24.77 24.53
CA LYS A 131 10.22 23.93 23.53
C LYS A 131 10.90 22.55 23.49
N SER A 132 10.10 21.49 23.53
CA SER A 132 10.56 20.13 23.28
C SER A 132 11.16 20.02 21.87
N LEU A 133 12.07 19.08 21.70
CA LEU A 133 12.63 18.79 20.38
C LEU A 133 11.98 17.55 19.85
N SER A 134 11.72 17.53 18.56
CA SER A 134 11.13 16.38 17.90
C SER A 134 11.67 16.25 16.48
N ALA A 135 11.78 15.01 16.02
CA ALA A 135 11.99 14.68 14.63
C ALA A 135 11.18 13.43 14.29
N THR A 136 10.59 13.40 13.10
CA THR A 136 9.75 12.30 12.63
C THR A 136 10.29 11.82 11.29
N ILE A 137 10.32 10.50 11.11
CA ILE A 137 10.66 9.88 9.84
C ILE A 137 9.71 8.71 9.57
N GLU A 138 9.33 8.56 8.31
CA GLU A 138 8.59 7.40 7.84
C GLU A 138 9.53 6.22 7.58
N PHE A 139 9.05 5.02 7.92
CA PHE A 139 9.67 3.77 7.52
C PHE A 139 8.62 2.90 6.81
N ILE A 140 9.11 2.06 5.89
CA ILE A 140 8.28 1.24 5.02
C ILE A 140 8.16 -0.15 5.64
N VAL A 141 6.94 -0.62 5.77
CA VAL A 141 6.62 -1.98 6.21
C VAL A 141 6.28 -2.82 4.99
N GLU A 142 6.98 -3.94 4.82
CA GLU A 142 6.66 -5.02 3.88
C GLU A 142 6.21 -6.25 4.68
N SER A 143 5.34 -7.09 4.12
CA SER A 143 4.85 -8.29 4.80
C SER A 143 6.00 -9.25 5.11
N ASP A 144 5.87 -10.01 6.20
CA ASP A 144 6.79 -11.11 6.45
C ASP A 144 6.63 -12.16 5.34
N THR A 145 7.75 -12.65 4.78
CA THR A 145 7.71 -13.70 3.76
C THR A 145 7.03 -14.99 4.24
N ALA A 146 6.96 -15.18 5.57
CA ALA A 146 6.28 -16.28 6.22
C ALA A 146 4.74 -16.16 6.22
N ASP A 147 4.19 -14.94 6.09
CA ASP A 147 2.73 -14.73 6.01
C ASP A 147 2.16 -15.20 4.66
N PHE A 148 3.02 -15.53 3.68
CA PHE A 148 2.66 -16.11 2.38
C PHE A 148 2.70 -17.66 2.37
N LEU A 149 3.07 -18.33 3.47
CA LEU A 149 3.39 -19.76 3.49
C LEU A 149 2.19 -20.72 3.65
N GLU A 150 0.95 -20.32 3.40
CA GLU A 150 -0.17 -21.28 3.40
C GLU A 150 -0.40 -22.00 2.06
N ARG A 151 0.29 -21.63 0.97
CA ARG A 151 0.37 -22.49 -0.22
C ARG A 151 1.51 -22.04 -1.13
N PRO A 152 2.24 -22.96 -1.78
CA PRO A 152 2.94 -22.58 -3.00
C PRO A 152 1.86 -22.05 -3.93
N LEU A 153 1.91 -20.75 -4.22
CA LEU A 153 1.00 -20.08 -5.12
C LEU A 153 1.25 -20.62 -6.53
N SER A 154 0.72 -21.80 -6.85
CA SER A 154 0.69 -22.24 -8.24
C SER A 154 -0.17 -21.21 -8.95
N SER A 155 0.44 -20.37 -9.78
CA SER A 155 -0.27 -19.44 -10.65
C SER A 155 -1.22 -20.25 -11.53
N GLU A 156 -2.47 -20.37 -11.09
CA GLU A 156 -3.50 -21.05 -11.85
C GLU A 156 -3.84 -20.18 -13.05
N MET A 157 -3.64 -20.74 -14.24
CA MET A 157 -4.05 -20.11 -15.49
C MET A 157 -5.56 -20.23 -15.59
N VAL A 158 -6.26 -19.11 -15.48
CA VAL A 158 -7.71 -19.08 -15.63
C VAL A 158 -8.07 -18.70 -17.05
N ILE A 159 -8.96 -19.49 -17.63
CA ILE A 159 -9.52 -19.25 -18.95
C ILE A 159 -10.60 -18.16 -18.84
N PHE A 160 -10.53 -17.18 -19.73
CA PHE A 160 -11.55 -16.17 -19.89
C PHE A 160 -12.11 -16.18 -21.32
N TYR A 161 -13.35 -15.72 -21.45
CA TYR A 161 -14.00 -15.54 -22.73
C TYR A 161 -14.77 -14.22 -22.75
N ILE A 162 -14.57 -13.49 -23.83
CA ILE A 162 -15.20 -12.23 -24.14
C ILE A 162 -16.11 -12.49 -25.33
N THR A 163 -17.41 -12.46 -25.09
CA THR A 163 -18.45 -12.65 -26.10
C THR A 163 -19.40 -11.46 -26.09
N GLN A 164 -20.31 -11.43 -27.06
CA GLN A 164 -21.40 -10.45 -27.08
C GLN A 164 -22.25 -10.43 -25.80
N ASP A 165 -22.34 -11.57 -25.10
CA ASP A 165 -23.17 -11.74 -23.91
C ASP A 165 -22.42 -11.46 -22.58
N THR A 166 -21.08 -11.52 -22.58
CA THR A 166 -20.28 -11.26 -21.37
C THR A 166 -19.78 -9.82 -21.24
N GLN A 167 -19.84 -9.03 -22.31
CA GLN A 167 -19.36 -7.66 -22.32
C GLN A 167 -20.35 -6.69 -21.67
N ARG A 168 -19.83 -5.86 -20.76
CA ARG A 168 -20.60 -4.80 -20.09
C ARG A 168 -20.69 -3.51 -20.91
N HIS A 169 -19.77 -3.32 -21.84
CA HIS A 169 -19.72 -2.14 -22.69
C HIS A 169 -20.68 -2.27 -23.89
N PRO A 170 -21.31 -1.17 -24.35
CA PRO A 170 -22.11 -1.18 -25.55
C PRO A 170 -21.30 -1.68 -26.76
N LEU A 171 -21.80 -2.73 -27.40
CA LEU A 171 -21.22 -3.28 -28.63
C LEU A 171 -21.89 -2.71 -29.87
N LEU A 172 -21.11 -2.61 -30.94
CA LEU A 172 -21.58 -2.28 -32.28
C LEU A 172 -22.65 -3.29 -32.75
N PRO A 173 -23.71 -2.87 -33.46
CA PRO A 173 -24.74 -3.78 -33.98
C PRO A 173 -24.19 -4.94 -34.81
N GLU A 174 -23.15 -4.68 -35.59
CA GLU A 174 -22.46 -5.65 -36.45
C GLU A 174 -21.80 -6.76 -35.65
N LEU A 175 -21.26 -6.45 -34.47
CA LEU A 175 -20.68 -7.46 -33.57
C LEU A 175 -21.75 -8.34 -32.92
N LYS A 176 -22.96 -7.80 -32.68
CA LYS A 176 -24.08 -8.55 -32.10
C LYS A 176 -24.71 -9.53 -33.09
N SER A 177 -24.72 -9.21 -34.38
CA SER A 177 -25.34 -10.05 -35.42
C SER A 177 -24.31 -10.92 -36.16
N GLY A 178 -23.12 -10.39 -36.41
CA GLY A 178 -22.05 -11.04 -37.16
C GLY A 178 -21.06 -11.84 -36.29
N GLY A 179 -21.20 -11.78 -34.96
CA GLY A 179 -20.42 -12.56 -34.01
C GLY A 179 -19.16 -11.86 -33.50
N PHE A 180 -18.89 -12.10 -32.22
CA PHE A 180 -17.70 -11.62 -31.52
C PHE A 180 -17.30 -12.64 -30.45
N ARG A 181 -16.07 -13.14 -30.51
CA ARG A 181 -15.52 -14.06 -29.53
C ARG A 181 -14.01 -13.92 -29.44
N VAL A 182 -13.54 -13.57 -28.25
CA VAL A 182 -12.13 -13.60 -27.85
C VAL A 182 -12.01 -14.56 -26.68
N THR A 183 -11.08 -15.50 -26.77
CA THR A 183 -10.77 -16.44 -25.70
C THR A 183 -9.34 -16.20 -25.23
N GLY A 184 -9.03 -16.59 -24.01
CA GLY A 184 -7.68 -16.49 -23.53
C GLY A 184 -7.51 -17.15 -22.18
N LYS A 185 -6.28 -17.14 -21.70
CA LYS A 185 -5.92 -17.58 -20.36
C LYS A 185 -4.92 -16.61 -19.76
N MET A 186 -5.02 -16.35 -18.47
CA MET A 186 -4.08 -15.49 -17.77
C MET A 186 -3.81 -16.02 -16.38
N ALA A 187 -2.62 -15.70 -15.87
CA ALA A 187 -2.27 -15.93 -14.47
C ALA A 187 -3.22 -15.12 -13.56
N THR A 188 -3.79 -15.76 -12.54
CA THR A 188 -4.60 -15.07 -11.51
C THR A 188 -3.77 -14.48 -10.39
N LEU A 189 -2.48 -14.86 -10.32
CA LEU A 189 -1.59 -14.50 -9.25
C LEU A 189 -0.16 -14.40 -9.77
N CYS A 190 0.53 -13.34 -9.42
CA CYS A 190 1.93 -13.11 -9.76
C CYS A 190 2.64 -12.36 -8.64
N SER A 191 3.96 -12.52 -8.55
CA SER A 191 4.80 -11.65 -7.74
C SER A 191 4.87 -10.26 -8.38
N LEU A 192 5.02 -9.21 -7.56
CA LEU A 192 5.27 -7.85 -8.07
C LEU A 192 6.58 -7.73 -8.89
N SER A 193 7.49 -8.70 -8.72
CA SER A 193 8.74 -8.74 -9.50
C SER A 193 8.54 -9.38 -10.88
N ASP A 194 7.47 -10.14 -11.06
CA ASP A 194 7.18 -10.92 -12.26
C ASP A 194 6.16 -10.19 -13.15
N PRO A 195 6.21 -10.39 -14.47
CA PRO A 195 5.20 -9.88 -15.38
C PRO A 195 3.88 -10.66 -15.24
N ILE A 196 2.76 -10.02 -15.58
CA ILE A 196 1.51 -10.73 -15.85
C ILE A 196 1.68 -11.46 -17.18
N THR A 197 1.51 -12.78 -17.14
CA THR A 197 1.63 -13.65 -18.31
C THR A 197 0.31 -14.30 -18.68
N GLY A 198 0.11 -14.53 -19.98
CA GLY A 198 -1.05 -15.22 -20.50
C GLY A 198 -1.02 -15.32 -22.02
N GLU A 199 -2.18 -15.63 -22.58
CA GLU A 199 -2.38 -15.77 -24.02
C GLU A 199 -3.83 -15.41 -24.33
N LEU A 200 -4.07 -14.77 -25.47
CA LEU A 200 -5.42 -14.57 -25.99
C LEU A 200 -5.49 -14.88 -27.48
N THR A 201 -6.66 -15.27 -27.94
CA THR A 201 -6.96 -15.57 -29.34
C THR A 201 -8.26 -14.90 -29.71
N VAL A 202 -8.25 -14.11 -30.79
CA VAL A 202 -9.49 -13.64 -31.41
C VAL A 202 -10.04 -14.77 -32.26
N GLU A 203 -11.12 -15.40 -31.83
CA GLU A 203 -11.71 -16.54 -32.56
C GLU A 203 -12.68 -16.06 -33.64
N ALA A 204 -13.47 -15.03 -33.33
CA ALA A 204 -14.42 -14.44 -34.27
C ALA A 204 -14.59 -12.94 -34.02
N SER A 205 -14.67 -12.16 -35.10
CA SER A 205 -15.08 -10.75 -35.05
C SER A 205 -15.64 -10.35 -36.41
N ALA A 206 -16.89 -9.86 -36.42
CA ALA A 206 -17.57 -9.36 -37.61
C ALA A 206 -16.96 -8.06 -38.18
N VAL A 207 -16.23 -7.33 -37.36
CA VAL A 207 -15.58 -6.06 -37.72
C VAL A 207 -14.07 -6.15 -37.49
N PRO A 208 -13.28 -5.30 -38.16
CA PRO A 208 -11.85 -5.16 -37.88
C PRO A 208 -11.60 -4.76 -36.41
N ILE A 209 -10.65 -5.42 -35.75
CA ILE A 209 -10.23 -5.05 -34.38
C ILE A 209 -8.98 -4.20 -34.52
N SER A 210 -9.06 -2.89 -34.26
CA SER A 210 -7.94 -1.97 -34.48
C SER A 210 -6.80 -2.12 -33.47
N SER A 211 -7.12 -2.48 -32.23
CA SER A 211 -6.14 -2.66 -31.16
C SER A 211 -6.70 -3.59 -30.09
N ILE A 212 -5.80 -4.17 -29.30
CA ILE A 212 -6.15 -4.84 -28.06
C ILE A 212 -5.23 -4.30 -26.97
N ASP A 213 -5.86 -3.78 -25.92
CA ASP A 213 -5.19 -3.18 -24.77
C ASP A 213 -5.53 -3.94 -23.49
N ILE A 214 -4.55 -4.09 -22.61
CA ILE A 214 -4.71 -4.64 -21.26
C ILE A 214 -4.61 -3.51 -20.25
N HIS A 215 -5.68 -3.30 -19.49
CA HIS A 215 -5.70 -2.36 -18.38
C HIS A 215 -5.40 -3.08 -17.07
N LEU A 216 -4.34 -2.64 -16.39
CA LEU A 216 -4.10 -2.97 -15.00
C LEU A 216 -4.84 -1.94 -14.13
N CYS A 217 -5.83 -2.40 -13.37
CA CYS A 217 -6.64 -1.56 -12.51
C CYS A 217 -6.29 -1.78 -11.03
N ARG A 218 -6.29 -0.70 -10.24
CA ARG A 218 -6.31 -0.72 -8.78
C ARG A 218 -7.75 -0.63 -8.33
N VAL A 219 -8.13 -1.48 -7.39
CA VAL A 219 -9.42 -1.41 -6.71
C VAL A 219 -9.16 -1.11 -5.25
N GLU A 220 -9.64 0.03 -4.77
CA GLU A 220 -9.61 0.42 -3.35
C GLU A 220 -11.03 0.31 -2.81
N SER A 221 -11.21 -0.45 -1.73
CA SER A 221 -12.51 -0.67 -1.10
C SER A 221 -12.46 -0.37 0.39
N VAL A 222 -13.39 0.47 0.85
CA VAL A 222 -13.51 0.89 2.24
C VAL A 222 -14.92 0.59 2.75
N ILE A 223 -15.01 0.02 3.96
CA ILE A 223 -16.28 -0.21 4.65
C ILE A 223 -16.56 0.98 5.56
N LEU A 224 -17.68 1.66 5.35
CA LEU A 224 -18.13 2.80 6.16
C LEU A 224 -19.56 2.54 6.64
N GLY A 225 -19.71 2.22 7.93
CA GLY A 225 -20.98 1.76 8.49
C GLY A 225 -21.43 0.46 7.82
N GLU A 226 -22.60 0.47 7.19
CA GLU A 226 -23.17 -0.68 6.47
C GLU A 226 -22.86 -0.67 4.96
N ARG A 227 -22.11 0.31 4.46
CA ARG A 227 -21.82 0.48 3.03
C ARG A 227 -20.38 0.14 2.69
N ILE A 228 -20.19 -0.46 1.52
CA ILE A 228 -18.88 -0.64 0.90
C ILE A 228 -18.74 0.41 -0.20
N ILE A 229 -17.72 1.24 -0.08
CA ILE A 229 -17.36 2.22 -1.10
C ILE A 229 -16.17 1.65 -1.85
N THR A 230 -16.30 1.51 -3.17
CA THR A 230 -15.28 0.92 -4.03
C THR A 230 -14.95 1.86 -5.15
N GLU A 231 -13.67 2.21 -5.27
CA GLU A 231 -13.13 3.02 -6.35
C GLU A 231 -12.17 2.19 -7.20
N THR A 232 -12.24 2.37 -8.51
CA THR A 232 -11.38 1.67 -9.47
C THR A 232 -10.62 2.69 -10.30
N SER A 233 -9.30 2.60 -10.29
CA SER A 233 -8.41 3.47 -11.08
C SER A 233 -7.52 2.65 -12.00
N VAL A 234 -7.31 3.11 -13.23
CA VAL A 234 -6.38 2.47 -14.16
C VAL A 234 -4.96 2.89 -13.80
N ILE A 235 -4.10 1.93 -13.49
CA ILE A 235 -2.69 2.15 -13.14
C ILE A 235 -1.82 2.16 -14.40
N GLN A 236 -2.07 1.22 -15.30
CA GLN A 236 -1.28 1.04 -16.53
C GLN A 236 -2.17 0.49 -17.64
N THR A 237 -1.89 0.96 -18.85
CA THR A 237 -2.44 0.40 -20.09
C THR A 237 -1.29 -0.18 -20.91
N THR A 238 -1.41 -1.44 -21.32
CA THR A 238 -0.43 -2.13 -22.15
C THR A 238 -1.10 -2.57 -23.44
N GLN A 239 -0.74 -1.95 -24.56
CA GLN A 239 -1.19 -2.40 -25.86
C GLN A 239 -0.46 -3.68 -26.25
N ILE A 240 -1.22 -4.70 -26.64
CA ILE A 240 -0.68 -6.02 -27.01
C ILE A 240 -0.94 -6.39 -28.47
N ALA A 241 -1.82 -5.65 -29.15
CA ALA A 241 -2.01 -5.75 -30.60
C ALA A 241 -2.42 -4.40 -31.18
N ASP A 242 -1.99 -4.13 -32.40
CA ASP A 242 -2.29 -2.94 -33.19
C ASP A 242 -2.53 -3.33 -34.66
N GLY A 243 -3.47 -2.65 -35.32
CA GLY A 243 -4.01 -3.02 -36.63
C GLY A 243 -5.05 -4.14 -36.56
N ASP A 244 -5.68 -4.47 -37.70
CA ASP A 244 -6.73 -5.49 -37.76
C ASP A 244 -6.22 -6.87 -37.31
N VAL A 245 -6.53 -7.22 -36.06
CA VAL A 245 -5.94 -8.39 -35.40
C VAL A 245 -6.36 -9.70 -36.08
N CYS A 246 -5.38 -10.50 -36.49
CA CYS A 246 -5.62 -11.80 -37.10
C CYS A 246 -6.44 -12.72 -36.20
N ARG A 247 -7.38 -13.46 -36.81
CA ARG A 247 -8.22 -14.43 -36.11
C ARG A 247 -7.49 -15.77 -36.02
N ASN A 248 -7.78 -16.52 -34.96
CA ASN A 248 -7.20 -17.84 -34.68
C ASN A 248 -5.66 -17.84 -34.56
N ILE A 249 -5.09 -16.70 -34.20
CA ILE A 249 -3.69 -16.56 -33.82
C ILE A 249 -3.63 -16.28 -32.31
N ALA A 250 -2.81 -17.07 -31.63
CA ALA A 250 -2.46 -16.85 -30.25
C ALA A 250 -1.55 -15.63 -30.09
N LEU A 251 -2.03 -14.62 -29.38
CA LEU A 251 -1.29 -13.43 -28.99
C LEU A 251 -0.79 -13.60 -27.55
N PRO A 252 0.52 -13.48 -27.30
CA PRO A 252 1.07 -13.57 -25.95
C PRO A 252 0.70 -12.34 -25.13
N ILE A 253 0.29 -12.57 -23.88
CA ILE A 253 0.15 -11.51 -22.87
C ILE A 253 1.43 -11.50 -22.05
N TYR A 254 2.11 -10.35 -22.04
CA TYR A 254 3.29 -10.12 -21.21
C TYR A 254 3.30 -8.65 -20.77
N ALA A 255 2.78 -8.38 -19.57
CA ALA A 255 2.67 -7.01 -19.03
C ALA A 255 3.49 -6.87 -17.75
N ILE A 256 4.52 -6.03 -17.78
CA ILE A 256 5.36 -5.74 -16.61
C ILE A 256 4.59 -4.83 -15.66
N LEU A 257 4.56 -5.18 -14.38
CA LEU A 257 3.91 -4.38 -13.34
C LEU A 257 4.69 -3.08 -13.05
N PRO A 258 4.02 -1.93 -12.94
CA PRO A 258 4.67 -0.65 -12.64
C PRO A 258 5.00 -0.60 -11.14
N ARG A 259 6.22 -1.03 -10.78
CA ARG A 259 6.67 -1.25 -9.38
C ARG A 259 6.36 -0.11 -8.40
N LEU A 260 6.38 1.15 -8.86
CA LEU A 260 6.11 2.32 -8.00
C LEU A 260 4.61 2.60 -7.79
N LEU A 261 3.74 1.96 -8.56
CA LEU A 261 2.29 2.17 -8.57
C LEU A 261 1.50 0.91 -8.20
N THR A 262 2.19 -0.21 -7.96
CA THR A 262 1.60 -1.49 -7.56
C THR A 262 2.03 -1.89 -6.16
N CYS A 263 1.11 -2.48 -5.42
CA CYS A 263 1.35 -3.13 -4.14
C CYS A 263 0.73 -4.54 -4.15
N PRO A 264 1.09 -5.41 -3.21
CA PRO A 264 0.42 -6.69 -3.06
C PRO A 264 -1.07 -6.48 -2.73
N THR A 265 -1.90 -7.45 -3.10
CA THR A 265 -3.32 -7.43 -2.73
C THR A 265 -3.46 -7.60 -1.22
N VAL A 266 -4.07 -6.62 -0.56
CA VAL A 266 -4.37 -6.66 0.87
C VAL A 266 -5.86 -6.88 1.05
N PHE A 267 -6.22 -8.00 1.67
CA PHE A 267 -7.56 -8.20 2.23
C PHE A 267 -7.49 -8.08 3.74
N ALA A 268 -7.94 -6.94 4.26
CA ALA A 268 -8.20 -6.74 5.66
C ALA A 268 -9.72 -6.81 5.84
N GLY A 269 -10.20 -7.62 6.77
CA GLY A 269 -11.62 -7.59 7.17
C GLY A 269 -11.97 -6.26 7.85
N ALA A 270 -12.90 -6.27 8.79
CA ALA A 270 -13.09 -5.11 9.66
C ALA A 270 -11.79 -4.83 10.43
N ILE A 271 -11.15 -3.68 10.15
CA ILE A 271 -9.99 -3.22 10.93
C ILE A 271 -10.57 -2.54 12.18
N GLU A 272 -10.79 -3.32 13.23
CA GLU A 272 -11.15 -2.76 14.53
C GLU A 272 -9.94 -2.04 15.10
N GLY A 273 -10.04 -0.71 15.24
CA GLY A 273 -9.02 0.06 15.92
C GLY A 273 -8.99 -0.37 17.38
N THR A 274 -7.83 -0.77 17.89
CA THR A 274 -7.64 -0.93 19.34
C THR A 274 -7.76 0.46 19.96
N SER A 275 -8.95 0.80 20.46
CA SER A 275 -9.11 1.90 21.41
C SER A 275 -8.40 1.47 22.69
N GLN A 276 -7.19 1.97 22.91
CA GLN A 276 -6.63 2.02 24.25
C GLN A 276 -7.38 3.14 24.98
N ASP A 277 -8.26 2.75 25.90
CA ASP A 277 -8.64 3.58 27.05
C ASP A 277 -7.43 3.72 28.00
#